data_AF-A0A1X7JYM5-F1
#
_entry.id   AF-A0A1X7JYM5-F1
#
_cell.length_a   1.000
_cell.length_b   1.000
_cell.length_c   1.000
_cell.angle_alpha   90.00
_cell.angle_beta   90.00
_cell.angle_gamma   90.00
#
_symmetry.space_group_name_H-M   'P 1'
#
loop_
_entity.id
_entity.type
_entity.pdbx_description
1 polymer ?
#
loop_
_entity_poly.entity_id
_entity_poly.type
_entity_poly.pdbx_seq_one_letter_code
_entity_poly.pdbx_strand_id
1 'polypeptide(L)'
;MAAVRKRRKLRARIKKGKRRVQRGASLSRKKRRLIRTRKWRKKRNRRLSSARRLRGFPPAVRPARKNHSSAALAEHPLSSVITAPNALQEHSNEHNINASSCEHSEDDRFSSNPAPINSTEKVNTKLIAFYLPQFHSIPENDEWWGEGFTEWTNTKKARPLYRGHYQPREPFQFNYYDLRKSKVQNWQARLARDYGIYGFCYYHYWFKGKLLLETPLHNMLASGEPDFPFCLSWANEPWTRNWDGRSDQVLIPQEYGSRRIWKEHFHYLLNIFNDPRYIRVNNKPLFIIYRAELIEECKEMLEYWQRLARRNGLEGIYFVETMGGFPLASLDIFDARLQFEPMYTTSHDVPAHGFHQMYHAVQLMEERSRDLTLVNYDAVWTRILERTFNGSEKKIYLGGFVDWDNTARRGKDAFVFQGASPEKFGHYLRQLVHKANQLGNEFTFINAWNEWAEGTYLEPDQKYGYAYLDKVKQVMKPISESDS
;
A
#
# COMPACT_ATOMS: atom_id res chain seq x y z
N MET A 1 8.78 -32.86 73.83
CA MET A 1 8.50 -31.50 73.28
C MET A 1 9.39 -31.04 72.09
N ALA A 2 10.58 -31.61 71.85
CA ALA A 2 11.44 -31.20 70.71
C ALA A 2 10.96 -31.66 69.31
N ALA A 3 10.26 -32.81 69.21
CA ALA A 3 9.80 -33.39 67.94
C ALA A 3 8.63 -32.60 67.29
N VAL A 4 7.72 -32.04 68.10
CA VAL A 4 6.57 -31.23 67.62
C VAL A 4 7.03 -29.87 67.09
N ARG A 5 8.09 -29.28 67.69
CA ARG A 5 8.74 -28.05 67.20
C ARG A 5 9.48 -28.26 65.87
N LYS A 6 10.11 -29.43 65.66
CA LYS A 6 10.75 -29.80 64.36
C LYS A 6 9.72 -29.97 63.23
N ARG A 7 8.57 -30.61 63.48
CA ARG A 7 7.49 -30.79 62.47
C ARG A 7 6.80 -29.47 62.08
N ARG A 8 6.59 -28.52 63.02
CA ARG A 8 6.06 -27.17 62.70
C ARG A 8 7.04 -26.32 61.89
N LYS A 9 8.35 -26.39 62.16
CA LYS A 9 9.39 -25.68 61.39
C LYS A 9 9.55 -26.24 59.96
N LEU A 10 9.41 -27.55 59.77
CA LEU A 10 9.47 -28.19 58.44
C LEU A 10 8.24 -27.86 57.57
N ARG A 11 7.02 -27.89 58.14
CA ARG A 11 5.79 -27.48 57.44
C ARG A 11 5.79 -25.99 57.06
N ALA A 12 6.38 -25.12 57.89
CA ALA A 12 6.54 -23.69 57.58
C ALA A 12 7.57 -23.42 56.45
N ARG A 13 8.65 -24.22 56.37
CA ARG A 13 9.65 -24.15 55.28
C ARG A 13 9.08 -24.63 53.94
N ILE A 14 8.26 -25.69 53.93
CA ILE A 14 7.60 -26.20 52.71
C ILE A 14 6.54 -25.20 52.20
N LYS A 15 5.78 -24.53 53.10
CA LYS A 15 4.83 -23.47 52.74
C LYS A 15 5.53 -22.20 52.20
N LYS A 16 6.72 -21.85 52.72
CA LYS A 16 7.56 -20.75 52.19
C LYS A 16 8.20 -21.10 50.84
N GLY A 17 8.60 -22.36 50.62
CA GLY A 17 9.12 -22.86 49.35
C GLY A 17 8.08 -22.86 48.22
N LYS A 18 6.87 -23.40 48.48
CA LYS A 18 5.76 -23.39 47.51
C LYS A 18 5.28 -21.98 47.15
N ARG A 19 5.26 -21.03 48.12
CA ARG A 19 4.99 -19.60 47.86
C ARG A 19 6.09 -18.88 47.05
N ARG A 20 7.34 -19.36 47.08
CA ARG A 20 8.47 -18.77 46.32
C ARG A 20 8.51 -19.29 44.88
N VAL A 21 8.10 -20.53 44.65
CA VAL A 21 7.93 -21.12 43.31
C VAL A 21 6.68 -20.55 42.59
N GLN A 22 5.58 -20.30 43.31
CA GLN A 22 4.40 -19.62 42.74
C GLN A 22 4.60 -18.11 42.51
N ARG A 23 5.50 -17.42 43.23
CA ARG A 23 5.84 -16.01 42.99
C ARG A 23 6.91 -15.79 41.90
N GLY A 24 7.57 -16.85 41.42
CA GLY A 24 8.53 -16.79 40.29
C GLY A 24 7.91 -17.06 38.92
N ALA A 25 6.65 -17.52 38.87
CA ALA A 25 5.96 -17.95 37.67
C ALA A 25 4.71 -17.11 37.35
N SER A 26 4.80 -15.78 37.41
CA SER A 26 3.78 -14.90 36.80
C SER A 26 4.37 -13.57 36.27
N LEU A 27 5.45 -13.68 35.49
CA LEU A 27 5.78 -12.63 34.53
C LEU A 27 5.15 -13.04 33.21
N SER A 28 4.00 -12.44 32.87
CA SER A 28 3.36 -12.66 31.57
C SER A 28 4.37 -12.44 30.44
N ARG A 29 4.24 -13.22 29.35
CA ARG A 29 5.09 -13.09 28.14
C ARG A 29 5.24 -11.63 27.68
N LYS A 30 4.20 -10.80 27.87
CA LYS A 30 4.21 -9.34 27.62
C LYS A 30 5.23 -8.57 28.49
N LYS A 31 5.33 -8.87 29.80
CA LYS A 31 6.25 -8.18 30.73
C LYS A 31 7.72 -8.56 30.50
N ARG A 32 8.00 -9.83 30.12
CA ARG A 32 9.36 -10.27 29.71
C ARG A 32 9.79 -9.65 28.38
N ARG A 33 8.85 -9.48 27.44
CA ARG A 33 9.08 -8.77 26.15
C ARG A 33 9.38 -7.29 26.40
N LEU A 34 8.64 -6.62 27.30
CA LEU A 34 8.85 -5.21 27.66
C LEU A 34 10.20 -4.94 28.38
N ILE A 35 10.64 -5.88 29.24
CA ILE A 35 11.94 -5.78 29.91
C ILE A 35 13.09 -6.04 28.92
N ARG A 36 12.93 -6.97 27.96
CA ARG A 36 13.90 -7.21 26.87
C ARG A 36 14.00 -6.00 25.94
N THR A 37 12.88 -5.37 25.54
CA THR A 37 12.89 -4.16 24.69
C THR A 37 13.46 -2.94 25.41
N ARG A 38 13.20 -2.76 26.72
CA ARG A 38 13.83 -1.71 27.54
C ARG A 38 15.33 -1.93 27.73
N LYS A 39 15.78 -3.17 27.97
CA LYS A 39 17.22 -3.50 28.04
C LYS A 39 17.92 -3.33 26.69
N TRP A 40 17.25 -3.67 25.58
CA TRP A 40 17.76 -3.46 24.22
C TRP A 40 17.85 -1.97 23.86
N ARG A 41 16.82 -1.16 24.15
CA ARG A 41 16.85 0.31 24.00
C ARG A 41 17.95 0.97 24.84
N LYS A 42 18.15 0.55 26.09
CA LYS A 42 19.26 1.05 26.93
C LYS A 42 20.64 0.64 26.39
N LYS A 43 20.78 -0.57 25.84
CA LYS A 43 22.05 -1.04 25.24
C LYS A 43 22.34 -0.35 23.90
N ARG A 44 21.31 -0.05 23.09
CA ARG A 44 21.39 0.75 21.85
C ARG A 44 21.77 2.20 22.13
N ASN A 45 21.12 2.84 23.11
CA ASN A 45 21.43 4.23 23.48
C ASN A 45 22.83 4.37 24.11
N ARG A 46 23.30 3.38 24.89
CA ARG A 46 24.69 3.34 25.37
C ARG A 46 25.69 3.22 24.21
N ARG A 47 25.44 2.35 23.21
CA ARG A 47 26.28 2.23 22.01
C ARG A 47 26.30 3.51 21.17
N LEU A 48 25.17 4.19 21.02
CA LEU A 48 25.07 5.50 20.33
C LEU A 48 25.81 6.61 21.08
N SER A 49 25.76 6.61 22.42
CA SER A 49 26.52 7.58 23.23
C SER A 49 28.03 7.33 23.25
N SER A 50 28.46 6.07 23.17
CA SER A 50 29.87 5.70 23.04
C SER A 50 30.41 6.02 21.64
N ALA A 51 29.60 5.82 20.59
CA ALA A 51 29.94 6.19 19.22
C ALA A 51 30.05 7.71 18.99
N ARG A 52 29.30 8.52 19.76
CA ARG A 52 29.43 9.99 19.76
C ARG A 52 30.71 10.49 20.46
N ARG A 53 31.18 9.81 21.52
CA ARG A 53 32.45 10.16 22.19
C ARG A 53 33.69 9.83 21.37
N LEU A 54 33.61 8.82 20.49
CA LEU A 54 34.70 8.44 19.59
C LEU A 54 34.82 9.33 18.34
N ARG A 55 33.89 10.27 18.11
CA ARG A 55 33.86 11.15 16.92
C ARG A 55 33.96 12.65 17.23
N GLY A 56 34.47 13.04 18.40
CA GLY A 56 34.91 14.42 18.67
C GLY A 56 33.87 15.55 18.57
N PHE A 57 32.56 15.28 18.65
CA PHE A 57 31.54 16.34 18.64
C PHE A 57 31.31 16.94 20.04
N PRO A 58 31.28 18.28 20.20
CA PRO A 58 31.02 18.92 21.49
C PRO A 58 29.56 18.75 21.95
N PRO A 59 29.29 18.76 23.27
CA PRO A 59 27.94 18.59 23.81
C PRO A 59 27.07 19.83 23.56
N ALA A 60 25.80 19.60 23.20
CA ALA A 60 24.82 20.67 22.98
C ALA A 60 24.52 21.46 24.27
N VAL A 61 24.59 22.79 24.16
CA VAL A 61 24.24 23.77 25.20
C VAL A 61 22.73 23.76 25.42
N ARG A 62 22.29 23.73 26.68
CA ARG A 62 20.87 23.87 27.08
C ARG A 62 20.51 25.36 27.17
N PRO A 63 19.34 25.81 26.67
CA PRO A 63 18.85 27.14 27.00
C PRO A 63 18.29 27.20 28.43
N ALA A 64 18.47 28.37 29.03
CA ALA A 64 18.20 28.69 30.43
C ALA A 64 16.71 28.69 30.79
N ARG A 65 16.44 28.38 32.07
CA ARG A 65 15.13 28.50 32.72
C ARG A 65 14.71 29.97 32.83
N LYS A 66 13.48 30.29 32.48
CA LYS A 66 12.74 31.43 33.07
C LYS A 66 11.61 30.89 33.94
N ASN A 67 11.60 31.33 35.18
CA ASN A 67 10.58 31.08 36.20
C ASN A 67 9.38 32.00 35.93
N HIS A 68 8.16 31.45 35.94
CA HIS A 68 7.00 32.12 36.54
C HIS A 68 6.09 31.07 37.21
N SER A 69 5.93 31.28 38.52
CA SER A 69 4.89 30.83 39.46
C SER A 69 3.54 31.42 39.05
N SER A 70 2.32 30.88 39.26
CA SER A 70 1.77 29.82 40.13
C SER A 70 0.30 29.50 39.77
N ALA A 71 -0.13 28.27 40.13
CA ALA A 71 -1.48 27.78 40.50
C ALA A 71 -2.57 27.66 39.40
N ALA A 72 -3.38 26.60 39.29
CA ALA A 72 -3.64 25.35 40.04
C ALA A 72 -4.23 24.32 39.03
N LEU A 73 -3.70 23.11 38.86
CA LEU A 73 -3.97 21.84 39.56
C LEU A 73 -5.41 21.29 39.46
N ALA A 74 -5.57 20.26 38.62
CA ALA A 74 -6.37 19.07 38.93
C ALA A 74 -5.76 17.85 38.21
N GLU A 75 -5.81 16.70 38.88
CA GLU A 75 -4.93 15.53 38.73
C GLU A 75 -5.39 14.47 37.69
N HIS A 76 -4.40 13.75 37.12
CA HIS A 76 -4.28 12.34 36.63
C HIS A 76 -5.50 11.35 36.61
N PRO A 77 -5.42 10.12 36.00
CA PRO A 77 -4.39 9.49 35.15
C PRO A 77 -4.90 8.69 33.90
N LEU A 78 -3.92 8.17 33.16
CA LEU A 78 -3.97 7.13 32.13
C LEU A 78 -4.73 5.82 32.48
N SER A 79 -5.30 5.25 31.41
CA SER A 79 -5.36 3.83 30.99
C SER A 79 -6.71 3.13 31.05
N SER A 80 -7.18 2.70 29.88
CA SER A 80 -7.98 1.49 29.75
C SER A 80 -7.64 0.79 28.43
N VAL A 81 -7.23 -0.46 28.58
CA VAL A 81 -7.13 -1.50 27.55
C VAL A 81 -8.52 -2.12 27.47
N ILE A 82 -9.13 -2.21 26.29
CA ILE A 82 -10.36 -3.00 26.11
C ILE A 82 -10.02 -4.29 25.38
N THR A 83 -10.31 -5.37 26.09
CA THR A 83 -10.41 -6.77 25.71
C THR A 83 -11.69 -7.02 24.91
N ALA A 84 -11.60 -7.87 23.90
CA ALA A 84 -12.75 -8.42 23.18
C ALA A 84 -13.58 -9.39 24.07
N PRO A 85 -14.91 -9.46 23.91
CA PRO A 85 -15.72 -10.50 24.52
C PRO A 85 -15.97 -11.68 23.56
N ASN A 86 -15.72 -12.89 24.06
CA ASN A 86 -16.39 -14.12 23.62
C ASN A 86 -17.58 -14.36 24.54
N ALA A 87 -18.73 -14.72 23.99
CA ALA A 87 -19.82 -15.34 24.71
C ALA A 87 -20.23 -16.61 23.95
N LEU A 88 -19.92 -17.77 24.56
CA LEU A 88 -20.54 -19.06 24.29
C LEU A 88 -21.33 -19.41 25.55
N GLN A 89 -22.57 -19.83 25.37
CA GLN A 89 -23.45 -20.31 26.43
C GLN A 89 -23.62 -21.82 26.21
N GLU A 90 -23.19 -22.61 27.18
CA GLU A 90 -23.48 -24.04 27.28
C GLU A 90 -24.81 -24.23 28.04
N HIS A 91 -25.62 -25.19 27.60
CA HIS A 91 -26.47 -25.96 28.51
C HIS A 91 -26.42 -27.46 28.16
N SER A 92 -26.15 -28.21 29.21
CA SER A 92 -26.16 -29.65 29.47
C SER A 92 -27.46 -30.39 29.14
N ASN A 93 -27.41 -31.66 28.70
CA ASN A 93 -27.69 -32.84 29.55
C ASN A 93 -27.65 -34.18 28.78
N GLU A 94 -27.54 -35.24 29.58
CA GLU A 94 -27.05 -36.60 29.34
C GLU A 94 -28.06 -37.67 28.83
N HIS A 95 -27.47 -38.78 28.35
CA HIS A 95 -27.96 -40.18 28.26
C HIS A 95 -29.09 -40.48 27.23
N ASN A 96 -29.12 -41.61 26.51
CA ASN A 96 -28.84 -42.99 26.91
C ASN A 96 -28.62 -43.92 25.68
N ILE A 97 -28.13 -45.13 25.96
CA ILE A 97 -27.71 -46.24 25.10
C ILE A 97 -28.89 -46.98 24.44
N ASN A 98 -28.74 -47.44 23.17
CA ASN A 98 -29.05 -48.82 22.76
C ASN A 98 -28.60 -49.18 21.33
N ALA A 99 -28.15 -50.43 21.20
CA ALA A 99 -27.68 -51.08 19.99
C ALA A 99 -28.85 -51.71 19.18
N SER A 100 -28.70 -51.86 17.85
CA SER A 100 -29.03 -53.09 17.09
C SER A 100 -28.87 -52.93 15.56
N SER A 101 -28.10 -53.85 14.98
CA SER A 101 -28.30 -54.59 13.71
C SER A 101 -28.52 -53.91 12.33
N CYS A 102 -27.62 -54.31 11.41
CA CYS A 102 -27.86 -54.86 10.06
C CYS A 102 -28.12 -53.96 8.83
N GLU A 103 -27.15 -54.12 7.90
CA GLU A 103 -27.26 -54.38 6.45
C GLU A 103 -27.52 -53.26 5.42
N HIS A 104 -26.53 -53.18 4.50
CA HIS A 104 -26.57 -52.87 3.07
C HIS A 104 -27.25 -51.59 2.56
N SER A 105 -26.42 -50.68 2.02
CA SER A 105 -26.41 -50.32 0.59
C SER A 105 -25.41 -49.20 0.33
N GLU A 106 -24.54 -49.41 -0.66
CA GLU A 106 -23.73 -48.35 -1.27
C GLU A 106 -24.67 -47.43 -2.04
N ASP A 107 -24.59 -46.11 -1.79
CA ASP A 107 -25.36 -45.13 -2.53
C ASP A 107 -24.59 -43.81 -2.62
N ASP A 108 -24.07 -43.54 -3.82
CA ASP A 108 -23.43 -42.31 -4.26
C ASP A 108 -24.36 -41.11 -4.08
N ARG A 109 -24.06 -40.24 -3.12
CA ARG A 109 -24.71 -38.93 -2.98
C ARG A 109 -23.74 -37.84 -2.54
N PHE A 110 -23.03 -37.26 -3.51
CA PHE A 110 -22.61 -35.84 -3.48
C PHE A 110 -22.40 -35.35 -4.93
N SER A 111 -23.50 -35.06 -5.62
CA SER A 111 -23.52 -34.21 -6.82
C SER A 111 -24.57 -33.12 -6.61
N SER A 112 -24.13 -31.93 -6.22
CA SER A 112 -24.91 -30.71 -6.32
C SER A 112 -24.05 -29.68 -7.07
N ASN A 113 -24.09 -29.78 -8.40
CA ASN A 113 -23.59 -28.76 -9.31
C ASN A 113 -24.25 -27.41 -8.99
N PRO A 114 -23.49 -26.31 -8.80
CA PRO A 114 -24.08 -24.98 -8.87
C PRO A 114 -24.55 -24.72 -10.31
N ALA A 115 -25.72 -24.07 -10.42
CA ALA A 115 -26.39 -23.77 -11.68
C ALA A 115 -25.45 -23.07 -12.69
N PRO A 116 -25.59 -23.36 -14.01
CA PRO A 116 -24.80 -22.69 -15.03
C PRO A 116 -25.14 -21.20 -15.07
N ILE A 117 -24.15 -20.36 -14.79
CA ILE A 117 -24.24 -18.92 -14.99
C ILE A 117 -24.21 -18.67 -16.50
N ASN A 118 -25.28 -18.05 -17.02
CA ASN A 118 -25.37 -17.62 -18.41
C ASN A 118 -24.14 -16.79 -18.82
N SER A 119 -23.44 -17.29 -19.83
CA SER A 119 -22.13 -16.86 -20.32
C SER A 119 -22.20 -15.79 -21.42
N THR A 120 -22.97 -14.71 -21.24
CA THR A 120 -23.20 -13.75 -22.35
C THR A 120 -23.09 -12.25 -22.01
N GLU A 121 -22.44 -11.85 -20.93
CA GLU A 121 -21.85 -10.51 -20.86
C GLU A 121 -20.33 -10.61 -20.67
N LYS A 122 -19.60 -10.57 -21.81
CA LYS A 122 -18.16 -10.37 -21.86
C LYS A 122 -17.82 -8.98 -21.29
N VAL A 123 -17.82 -8.82 -19.97
CA VAL A 123 -17.14 -7.67 -19.37
C VAL A 123 -15.65 -7.91 -19.61
N ASN A 124 -15.07 -7.14 -20.54
CA ASN A 124 -13.63 -7.08 -20.72
C ASN A 124 -13.13 -5.90 -19.90
N THR A 125 -12.65 -6.17 -18.68
CA THR A 125 -12.10 -5.15 -17.78
C THR A 125 -11.08 -4.28 -18.52
N LYS A 126 -11.10 -2.98 -18.27
CA LYS A 126 -10.21 -2.01 -18.91
C LYS A 126 -9.02 -1.75 -17.99
N LEU A 127 -7.80 -1.82 -18.53
CA LEU A 127 -6.60 -1.56 -17.74
C LEU A 127 -6.35 -0.06 -17.57
N ILE A 128 -6.29 0.42 -16.33
CA ILE A 128 -5.86 1.78 -15.99
C ILE A 128 -4.48 1.71 -15.35
N ALA A 129 -3.49 2.41 -15.91
CA ALA A 129 -2.14 2.46 -15.33
C ALA A 129 -1.95 3.74 -14.50
N PHE A 130 -1.39 3.62 -13.29
CA PHE A 130 -0.96 4.79 -12.53
C PHE A 130 0.14 5.56 -13.27
N TYR A 131 0.11 6.88 -13.19
CA TYR A 131 0.94 7.76 -13.99
C TYR A 131 1.57 8.85 -13.13
N LEU A 132 2.90 8.77 -12.97
CA LEU A 132 3.71 9.69 -12.19
C LEU A 132 4.10 10.91 -13.03
N PRO A 133 3.75 12.15 -12.60
CA PRO A 133 4.11 13.36 -13.34
C PRO A 133 5.56 13.83 -13.14
N GLN A 134 6.33 13.24 -12.22
CA GLN A 134 7.64 13.73 -11.74
C GLN A 134 8.85 13.52 -12.69
N PHE A 135 8.63 13.75 -13.98
CA PHE A 135 9.66 13.70 -15.03
C PHE A 135 9.92 15.09 -15.61
N HIS A 136 9.86 16.09 -14.75
CA HIS A 136 10.22 17.49 -15.02
C HIS A 136 10.65 18.13 -13.70
N SER A 137 11.53 19.12 -13.77
CA SER A 137 11.96 19.84 -12.56
C SER A 137 10.88 20.82 -12.12
N ILE A 138 10.81 21.04 -10.81
CA ILE A 138 10.01 22.09 -10.16
C ILE A 138 10.89 22.80 -9.14
N PRO A 139 10.66 24.09 -8.84
CA PRO A 139 11.50 24.86 -7.92
C PRO A 139 11.68 24.19 -6.55
N GLU A 140 10.61 23.60 -6.01
CA GLU A 140 10.63 22.91 -4.71
C GLU A 140 11.61 21.73 -4.69
N ASN A 141 11.53 20.86 -5.72
CA ASN A 141 12.42 19.71 -5.80
C ASN A 141 13.87 20.12 -6.04
N ASP A 142 14.09 21.15 -6.86
CA ASP A 142 15.43 21.67 -7.13
C ASP A 142 16.06 22.24 -5.86
N GLU A 143 15.29 22.95 -5.02
CA GLU A 143 15.73 23.45 -3.71
C GLU A 143 16.15 22.31 -2.76
N TRP A 144 15.41 21.20 -2.75
CA TRP A 144 15.64 20.13 -1.78
C TRP A 144 16.65 19.07 -2.22
N TRP A 145 16.73 18.81 -3.53
CA TRP A 145 17.43 17.65 -4.10
C TRP A 145 18.54 18.03 -5.07
N GLY A 146 18.67 19.32 -5.39
CA GLY A 146 19.63 19.88 -6.34
C GLY A 146 18.99 20.25 -7.67
N GLU A 147 19.58 21.24 -8.33
CA GLU A 147 19.09 21.81 -9.60
C GLU A 147 18.82 20.73 -10.66
N GLY A 148 17.65 20.82 -11.32
CA GLY A 148 17.21 19.90 -12.36
C GLY A 148 16.78 18.54 -11.84
N PHE A 149 16.35 18.42 -10.58
CA PHE A 149 15.94 17.16 -10.01
C PHE A 149 14.67 16.63 -10.68
N THR A 150 14.73 15.38 -11.12
CA THR A 150 13.60 14.60 -11.61
C THR A 150 13.75 13.17 -11.13
N GLU A 151 12.74 12.34 -11.38
CA GLU A 151 12.84 10.92 -11.11
C GLU A 151 14.06 10.26 -11.82
N TRP A 152 14.44 10.76 -13.00
CA TRP A 152 15.64 10.29 -13.71
C TRP A 152 16.92 10.48 -12.92
N THR A 153 16.99 11.47 -12.03
CA THR A 153 18.16 11.72 -11.19
C THR A 153 18.41 10.55 -10.24
N ASN A 154 17.35 9.96 -9.67
CA ASN A 154 17.47 8.78 -8.80
C ASN A 154 17.87 7.55 -9.62
N THR A 155 17.16 7.30 -10.71
CA THR A 155 17.37 6.12 -11.56
C THR A 155 18.78 6.08 -12.14
N LYS A 156 19.32 7.20 -12.64
CA LYS A 156 20.70 7.28 -13.16
C LYS A 156 21.78 7.05 -12.10
N LYS A 157 21.51 7.39 -10.84
CA LYS A 157 22.45 7.23 -9.71
C LYS A 157 22.45 5.81 -9.15
N ALA A 158 21.39 5.03 -9.40
CA ALA A 158 21.26 3.67 -8.88
C ALA A 158 22.40 2.75 -9.34
N ARG A 159 22.79 1.80 -8.50
CA ARG A 159 23.88 0.85 -8.77
C ARG A 159 23.48 -0.54 -8.29
N PRO A 160 24.00 -1.62 -8.91
CA PRO A 160 23.82 -2.96 -8.38
C PRO A 160 24.32 -3.04 -6.93
N LEU A 161 23.51 -3.69 -6.09
CA LEU A 161 23.80 -3.94 -4.68
C LEU A 161 24.13 -5.40 -4.39
N TYR A 162 23.90 -6.30 -5.35
CA TYR A 162 24.24 -7.71 -5.32
C TYR A 162 24.42 -8.24 -6.75
N ARG A 163 25.07 -9.40 -6.90
CA ARG A 163 25.26 -10.06 -8.20
C ARG A 163 23.92 -10.33 -8.89
N GLY A 164 23.78 -9.86 -10.14
CA GLY A 164 22.56 -10.02 -10.93
C GLY A 164 21.44 -9.01 -10.61
N HIS A 165 21.68 -8.06 -9.71
CA HIS A 165 20.76 -6.95 -9.45
C HIS A 165 20.72 -6.00 -10.66
N TYR A 166 19.54 -5.86 -11.27
CA TYR A 166 19.34 -4.99 -12.42
C TYR A 166 19.16 -3.52 -12.01
N GLN A 167 20.29 -2.83 -11.83
CA GLN A 167 20.38 -1.39 -11.63
C GLN A 167 21.64 -0.85 -12.35
N PRO A 168 21.65 0.40 -12.85
CA PRO A 168 20.47 1.24 -13.04
C PRO A 168 19.51 0.60 -14.05
N ARG A 169 18.20 0.83 -13.86
CA ARG A 169 17.19 0.54 -14.87
C ARG A 169 17.13 1.70 -15.86
N GLU A 170 17.30 1.44 -17.15
CA GLU A 170 17.41 2.53 -18.14
C GLU A 170 16.27 2.47 -19.15
N PRO A 171 15.64 3.61 -19.50
CA PRO A 171 14.62 3.65 -20.53
C PRO A 171 15.18 3.16 -21.86
N PHE A 172 14.36 2.45 -22.63
CA PHE A 172 14.73 1.93 -23.94
C PHE A 172 15.24 3.08 -24.82
N GLN A 173 16.33 2.83 -25.55
CA GLN A 173 17.03 3.85 -26.35
C GLN A 173 17.45 5.10 -25.57
N PHE A 174 17.61 5.00 -24.24
CA PHE A 174 18.01 6.10 -23.35
C PHE A 174 17.04 7.29 -23.41
N ASN A 175 15.75 7.02 -23.61
CA ASN A 175 14.71 8.04 -23.70
C ASN A 175 14.37 8.67 -22.33
N TYR A 176 15.32 9.37 -21.73
CA TYR A 176 15.14 10.17 -20.51
C TYR A 176 14.34 11.45 -20.84
N TYR A 177 13.02 11.32 -20.91
CA TYR A 177 12.12 12.35 -21.40
C TYR A 177 11.79 13.44 -20.38
N ASP A 178 11.11 14.50 -20.86
CA ASP A 178 10.52 15.56 -20.05
C ASP A 178 9.00 15.59 -20.31
N LEU A 179 8.17 15.40 -19.27
CA LEU A 179 6.71 15.33 -19.42
C LEU A 179 6.03 16.66 -19.73
N ARG A 180 6.73 17.79 -19.68
CA ARG A 180 6.20 19.06 -20.16
C ARG A 180 6.05 19.07 -21.69
N LYS A 181 6.76 18.18 -22.39
CA LYS A 181 6.76 18.11 -23.86
C LYS A 181 5.56 17.31 -24.36
N SER A 182 4.66 17.96 -25.11
CA SER A 182 3.48 17.32 -25.70
C SER A 182 3.81 16.09 -26.56
N LYS A 183 4.93 16.11 -27.30
CA LYS A 183 5.40 14.95 -28.09
C LYS A 183 5.61 13.70 -27.24
N VAL A 184 6.06 13.84 -25.98
CA VAL A 184 6.28 12.73 -25.05
C VAL A 184 4.95 12.18 -24.57
N GLN A 185 4.04 13.05 -24.11
CA GLN A 185 2.70 12.64 -23.67
C GLN A 185 1.94 11.92 -24.79
N ASN A 186 2.01 12.47 -26.01
CA ASN A 186 1.43 11.87 -27.20
C ASN A 186 2.04 10.51 -27.55
N TRP A 187 3.36 10.36 -27.41
CA TRP A 187 4.03 9.07 -27.61
C TRP A 187 3.58 8.04 -26.57
N GLN A 188 3.55 8.39 -25.29
CA GLN A 188 3.14 7.49 -24.22
C GLN A 188 1.68 7.06 -24.36
N ALA A 189 0.77 8.00 -24.65
CA ALA A 189 -0.64 7.66 -24.85
C ALA A 189 -0.88 6.74 -26.06
N ARG A 190 -0.20 6.98 -27.19
CA ARG A 190 -0.24 6.07 -28.34
C ARG A 190 0.28 4.68 -27.96
N LEU A 191 1.45 4.63 -27.33
CA LEU A 191 2.07 3.37 -26.93
C LEU A 191 1.17 2.60 -25.95
N ALA A 192 0.60 3.28 -24.95
CA ALA A 192 -0.32 2.69 -23.99
C ALA A 192 -1.55 2.09 -24.70
N ARG A 193 -2.17 2.85 -25.62
CA ARG A 193 -3.32 2.39 -26.41
C ARG A 193 -2.98 1.16 -27.27
N ASP A 194 -1.86 1.21 -28.00
CA ASP A 194 -1.43 0.16 -28.94
C ASP A 194 -1.16 -1.19 -28.27
N TYR A 195 -0.95 -1.17 -26.95
CA TYR A 195 -0.66 -2.31 -26.11
C TYR A 195 -1.78 -2.69 -25.12
N GLY A 196 -2.93 -2.03 -25.19
CA GLY A 196 -4.13 -2.44 -24.45
C GLY A 196 -4.33 -1.77 -23.09
N ILE A 197 -3.60 -0.69 -22.80
CA ILE A 197 -3.93 0.19 -21.67
C ILE A 197 -5.05 1.14 -22.11
N TYR A 198 -6.12 1.19 -21.32
CA TYR A 198 -7.30 2.00 -21.61
C TYR A 198 -7.11 3.46 -21.25
N GLY A 199 -6.43 3.74 -20.12
CA GLY A 199 -6.26 5.10 -19.63
C GLY A 199 -5.21 5.23 -18.53
N PHE A 200 -4.90 6.48 -18.18
CA PHE A 200 -3.96 6.80 -17.12
C PHE A 200 -4.64 7.35 -15.86
N CYS A 201 -4.16 6.94 -14.70
CA CYS A 201 -4.53 7.54 -13.42
C CYS A 201 -3.38 8.46 -12.96
N TYR A 202 -3.53 9.77 -13.20
CA TYR A 202 -2.51 10.75 -12.82
C TYR A 202 -2.51 10.95 -11.30
N TYR A 203 -1.31 10.97 -10.71
CA TYR A 203 -1.16 11.49 -9.37
C TYR A 203 -1.42 13.01 -9.37
N HIS A 204 -2.38 13.41 -8.55
CA HIS A 204 -2.76 14.79 -8.30
C HIS A 204 -2.23 15.23 -6.94
N TYR A 205 -1.44 16.30 -6.90
CA TYR A 205 -0.83 16.82 -5.68
C TYR A 205 -1.42 18.19 -5.34
N TRP A 206 -2.15 18.25 -4.23
CA TRP A 206 -2.79 19.47 -3.73
C TRP A 206 -2.60 19.61 -2.22
N PHE A 207 -1.91 20.68 -1.85
CA PHE A 207 -1.54 21.02 -0.47
C PHE A 207 -2.20 22.34 -0.09
N LYS A 208 -3.53 22.31 0.10
CA LYS A 208 -4.31 23.47 0.57
C LYS A 208 -4.12 24.73 -0.31
N GLY A 209 -4.27 24.56 -1.63
CA GLY A 209 -4.12 25.63 -2.62
C GLY A 209 -2.74 25.68 -3.29
N LYS A 210 -1.73 24.99 -2.74
CA LYS A 210 -0.46 24.77 -3.41
C LYS A 210 -0.51 23.51 -4.26
N LEU A 211 -0.33 23.67 -5.58
CA LEU A 211 -0.14 22.59 -6.53
C LEU A 211 1.33 22.22 -6.62
N LEU A 212 1.61 20.96 -6.95
CA LEU A 212 2.94 20.48 -7.33
C LEU A 212 2.81 19.50 -8.49
N LEU A 213 3.81 19.50 -9.37
CA LEU A 213 3.90 18.59 -10.53
C LEU A 213 2.69 18.64 -11.48
N GLU A 214 1.88 19.70 -11.43
CA GLU A 214 0.64 19.84 -12.18
C GLU A 214 0.87 20.16 -13.66
N THR A 215 2.05 20.66 -14.01
CA THR A 215 2.35 21.19 -15.35
C THR A 215 2.04 20.20 -16.49
N PRO A 216 2.41 18.89 -16.43
CA PRO A 216 2.06 17.96 -17.51
C PRO A 216 0.55 17.81 -17.71
N LEU A 217 -0.21 17.73 -16.62
CA LEU A 217 -1.68 17.63 -16.65
C LEU A 217 -2.30 18.92 -17.20
N HIS A 218 -1.81 20.08 -16.77
CA HIS A 218 -2.31 21.38 -17.28
C HIS A 218 -2.03 21.54 -18.78
N ASN A 219 -0.85 21.14 -19.24
CA ASN A 219 -0.52 21.15 -20.68
C ASN A 219 -1.44 20.22 -21.48
N MET A 220 -1.75 19.03 -20.95
CA MET A 220 -2.67 18.07 -21.59
C MET A 220 -4.11 18.58 -21.67
N LEU A 221 -4.58 19.24 -20.61
CA LEU A 221 -5.92 19.86 -20.56
C LEU A 221 -6.00 21.05 -21.52
N ALA A 222 -4.99 21.92 -21.51
CA ALA A 222 -4.96 23.13 -22.36
C ALA A 222 -4.84 22.79 -23.85
N SER A 223 -4.10 21.75 -24.20
CA SER A 223 -3.93 21.34 -25.59
C SER A 223 -5.04 20.42 -26.12
N GLY A 224 -5.82 19.78 -25.25
CA GLY A 224 -6.77 18.74 -25.64
C GLY A 224 -6.09 17.44 -26.12
N GLU A 225 -4.77 17.34 -26.03
CA GLU A 225 -3.98 16.21 -26.52
C GLU A 225 -3.03 15.67 -25.43
N PRO A 226 -2.78 14.36 -25.36
CA PRO A 226 -3.34 13.32 -26.23
C PRO A 226 -4.84 13.06 -25.99
N ASP A 227 -5.58 12.69 -27.04
CA ASP A 227 -6.93 12.13 -26.90
C ASP A 227 -6.90 10.73 -26.25
N PHE A 228 -6.65 10.66 -24.93
CA PHE A 228 -6.51 9.42 -24.19
C PHE A 228 -7.24 9.49 -22.84
N PRO A 229 -8.02 8.45 -22.46
CA PRO A 229 -8.77 8.48 -21.21
C PRO A 229 -7.89 8.65 -19.98
N PHE A 230 -8.34 9.45 -19.02
CA PHE A 230 -7.63 9.64 -17.77
C PHE A 230 -8.53 9.86 -16.55
N CYS A 231 -8.01 9.58 -15.36
CA CYS A 231 -8.60 9.97 -14.07
C CYS A 231 -7.50 10.44 -13.11
N LEU A 232 -7.90 10.91 -11.93
CA LEU A 232 -6.98 11.37 -10.89
C LEU A 232 -7.01 10.49 -9.64
N SER A 233 -5.83 10.33 -9.03
CA SER A 233 -5.64 9.89 -7.66
C SER A 233 -5.01 11.02 -6.86
N TRP A 234 -5.71 11.50 -5.82
CA TRP A 234 -5.13 12.49 -4.92
C TRP A 234 -4.10 11.82 -4.01
N ALA A 235 -2.83 12.09 -4.27
CA ALA A 235 -1.70 11.70 -3.42
C ALA A 235 -1.70 12.58 -2.16
N ASN A 236 -2.66 12.34 -1.28
CA ASN A 236 -3.00 13.20 -0.17
C ASN A 236 -2.17 12.91 1.09
N GLU A 237 -0.88 12.67 0.93
CA GLU A 237 0.02 12.47 2.06
C GLU A 237 1.05 13.60 2.15
N PRO A 238 1.62 13.87 3.35
CA PRO A 238 2.66 14.86 3.48
C PRO A 238 3.85 14.55 2.58
N TRP A 239 4.40 15.55 1.93
CA TRP A 239 5.64 15.39 1.17
C TRP A 239 6.81 15.37 2.15
N THR A 240 7.51 14.24 2.26
CA THR A 240 8.62 14.05 3.20
C THR A 240 9.94 13.80 2.48
N ARG A 241 11.06 14.06 3.14
CA ARG A 241 12.40 13.75 2.58
C ARG A 241 12.64 12.27 2.32
N ASN A 242 12.05 11.39 3.12
CA ASN A 242 11.99 9.98 2.73
C ASN A 242 10.68 9.78 1.97
N TRP A 243 10.75 9.25 0.76
CA TRP A 243 9.60 8.95 -0.10
C TRP A 243 8.60 7.95 0.50
N ASP A 244 8.88 7.38 1.67
CA ASP A 244 8.01 6.43 2.37
C ASP A 244 7.11 7.05 3.44
N GLY A 245 7.07 8.38 3.57
CA GLY A 245 6.25 9.09 4.57
C GLY A 245 6.71 8.92 6.01
N ARG A 246 7.86 8.25 6.26
CA ARG A 246 8.33 7.85 7.61
C ARG A 246 9.47 8.71 8.15
N SER A 247 9.82 9.79 7.45
CA SER A 247 10.87 10.72 7.91
C SER A 247 10.30 11.78 8.87
N ASP A 248 11.07 12.14 9.90
CA ASP A 248 10.76 13.27 10.78
C ASP A 248 10.90 14.65 10.09
N GLN A 249 11.35 14.70 8.82
CA GLN A 249 11.51 15.93 8.02
C GLN A 249 10.44 16.02 6.92
N VAL A 250 9.31 16.64 7.27
CA VAL A 250 8.27 17.03 6.33
C VAL A 250 8.76 18.23 5.51
N LEU A 251 8.74 18.11 4.18
CA LEU A 251 9.07 19.17 3.22
C LEU A 251 7.85 20.05 2.96
N ILE A 252 6.70 19.43 2.68
CA ILE A 252 5.41 20.10 2.59
C ILE A 252 4.38 19.33 3.43
N PRO A 253 3.78 19.96 4.45
CA PRO A 253 2.73 19.33 5.24
C PRO A 253 1.47 19.15 4.40
N GLN A 254 0.75 18.04 4.63
CA GLN A 254 -0.60 17.87 4.09
C GLN A 254 -1.61 18.40 5.09
N GLU A 255 -2.23 19.52 4.74
CA GLU A 255 -3.39 20.07 5.43
C GLU A 255 -4.61 20.02 4.50
N TYR A 256 -5.78 19.74 5.07
CA TYR A 256 -7.03 19.63 4.32
C TYR A 256 -7.89 20.90 4.41
N GLY A 257 -7.67 21.72 5.44
CA GLY A 257 -8.39 22.96 5.66
C GLY A 257 -9.88 22.74 5.98
N SER A 258 -10.67 23.80 5.80
CA SER A 258 -12.12 23.81 6.04
C SER A 258 -12.90 23.84 4.72
N ARG A 259 -14.25 23.88 4.80
CA ARG A 259 -15.15 24.00 3.64
C ARG A 259 -14.73 25.04 2.59
N ARG A 260 -14.10 26.16 2.98
CA ARG A 260 -13.56 27.14 2.02
C ARG A 260 -12.48 26.52 1.12
N ILE A 261 -11.49 25.88 1.73
CA ILE A 261 -10.40 25.19 1.00
C ILE A 261 -10.95 24.01 0.21
N TRP A 262 -11.89 23.26 0.77
CA TRP A 262 -12.53 22.15 0.05
C TRP A 262 -13.24 22.64 -1.21
N LYS A 263 -13.91 23.80 -1.13
CA LYS A 263 -14.57 24.42 -2.29
C LYS A 263 -13.56 24.85 -3.36
N GLU A 264 -12.43 25.43 -2.96
CA GLU A 264 -11.35 25.82 -3.88
C GLU A 264 -10.77 24.60 -4.61
N HIS A 265 -10.48 23.52 -3.88
CA HIS A 265 -10.00 22.28 -4.47
C HIS A 265 -11.05 21.65 -5.40
N PHE A 266 -12.32 21.63 -5.00
CA PHE A 266 -13.40 21.15 -5.87
C PHE A 266 -13.48 21.96 -7.17
N HIS A 267 -13.41 23.29 -7.13
CA HIS A 267 -13.49 24.10 -8.35
C HIS A 267 -12.29 23.90 -9.27
N TYR A 268 -11.10 23.69 -8.70
CA TYR A 268 -9.94 23.23 -9.47
C TYR A 268 -10.24 21.89 -10.17
N LEU A 269 -10.76 20.90 -9.43
CA LEU A 269 -11.10 19.58 -9.97
C LEU A 269 -12.26 19.63 -10.98
N LEU A 270 -13.24 20.53 -10.81
CA LEU A 270 -14.41 20.65 -11.68
C LEU A 270 -14.02 20.91 -13.13
N ASN A 271 -13.01 21.77 -13.36
CA ASN A 271 -12.49 22.02 -14.71
C ASN A 271 -11.95 20.75 -15.36
N ILE A 272 -11.29 19.91 -14.56
CA ILE A 272 -10.70 18.64 -15.01
C ILE A 272 -11.80 17.58 -15.23
N PHE A 273 -12.77 17.51 -14.31
CA PHE A 273 -13.90 16.60 -14.39
C PHE A 273 -14.81 16.89 -15.59
N ASN A 274 -14.79 18.11 -16.14
CA ASN A 274 -15.55 18.45 -17.33
C ASN A 274 -14.84 18.09 -18.64
N ASP A 275 -13.58 17.66 -18.60
CA ASP A 275 -12.90 17.17 -19.80
C ASP A 275 -13.60 15.90 -20.34
N PRO A 276 -13.92 15.83 -21.64
CA PRO A 276 -14.63 14.70 -22.23
C PRO A 276 -13.85 13.38 -22.16
N ARG A 277 -12.52 13.45 -22.00
CA ARG A 277 -11.65 12.27 -21.87
C ARG A 277 -11.60 11.75 -20.42
N TYR A 278 -12.20 12.45 -19.47
CA TYR A 278 -12.17 12.03 -18.06
C TYR A 278 -12.97 10.73 -17.87
N ILE A 279 -12.36 9.74 -17.22
CA ILE A 279 -12.97 8.42 -16.98
C ILE A 279 -14.12 8.55 -15.98
N ARG A 280 -15.27 7.98 -16.35
CA ARG A 280 -16.50 8.02 -15.56
C ARG A 280 -17.03 6.63 -15.25
N VAL A 281 -17.72 6.51 -14.12
CA VAL A 281 -18.51 5.34 -13.71
C VAL A 281 -19.93 5.81 -13.47
N ASN A 282 -20.91 5.25 -14.19
CA ASN A 282 -22.30 5.71 -14.15
C ASN A 282 -22.39 7.25 -14.31
N ASN A 283 -21.72 7.76 -15.35
CA ASN A 283 -21.60 9.19 -15.70
C ASN A 283 -20.92 10.11 -14.65
N LYS A 284 -20.50 9.59 -13.50
CA LYS A 284 -19.77 10.35 -12.47
C LYS A 284 -18.25 10.25 -12.69
N PRO A 285 -17.48 11.36 -12.58
CA PRO A 285 -16.03 11.32 -12.63
C PRO A 285 -15.47 10.39 -11.56
N LEU A 286 -14.59 9.48 -11.97
CA LEU A 286 -13.83 8.59 -11.09
C LEU A 286 -12.72 9.38 -10.36
N PHE A 287 -12.74 9.41 -9.04
CA PHE A 287 -11.73 10.12 -8.24
C PHE A 287 -11.24 9.26 -7.07
N ILE A 288 -9.94 9.01 -7.02
CA ILE A 288 -9.31 8.14 -6.02
C ILE A 288 -8.72 9.00 -4.90
N ILE A 289 -8.95 8.60 -3.65
CA ILE A 289 -8.35 9.17 -2.45
C ILE A 289 -7.33 8.17 -1.89
N TYR A 290 -6.05 8.53 -1.89
CA TYR A 290 -4.95 7.62 -1.54
C TYR A 290 -4.93 7.23 -0.06
N ARG A 291 -5.13 8.20 0.84
CA ARG A 291 -5.09 8.03 2.30
C ARG A 291 -6.25 8.74 2.98
N ALA A 292 -7.46 8.18 2.81
CA ALA A 292 -8.69 8.75 3.34
C ALA A 292 -8.65 8.92 4.88
N GLU A 293 -7.91 8.06 5.57
CA GLU A 293 -7.80 8.04 7.04
C GLU A 293 -7.04 9.24 7.61
N LEU A 294 -6.31 9.99 6.77
CA LEU A 294 -5.65 11.23 7.19
C LEU A 294 -6.58 12.44 7.21
N ILE A 295 -7.74 12.36 6.55
CA ILE A 295 -8.67 13.49 6.43
C ILE A 295 -9.65 13.42 7.61
N GLU A 296 -9.47 14.28 8.62
CA GLU A 296 -10.29 14.28 9.84
C GLU A 296 -11.80 14.34 9.55
N GLU A 297 -12.21 15.25 8.66
CA GLU A 297 -13.61 15.47 8.25
C GLU A 297 -13.91 14.85 6.87
N CYS A 298 -13.30 13.69 6.55
CA CYS A 298 -13.36 13.09 5.22
C CYS A 298 -14.79 12.94 4.68
N LYS A 299 -15.70 12.37 5.50
CA LYS A 299 -17.10 12.16 5.08
C LYS A 299 -17.78 13.49 4.75
N GLU A 300 -17.64 14.49 5.62
CA GLU A 300 -18.26 15.81 5.42
C GLU A 300 -17.71 16.51 4.16
N MET A 301 -16.39 16.45 3.95
CA MET A 301 -15.73 17.01 2.78
C MET A 301 -16.25 16.36 1.49
N LEU A 302 -16.29 15.03 1.43
CA LEU A 302 -16.75 14.31 0.23
C LEU A 302 -18.25 14.51 -0.02
N GLU A 303 -19.08 14.54 1.02
CA GLU A 303 -20.51 14.90 0.89
C GLU A 303 -20.69 16.34 0.38
N TYR A 304 -19.84 17.26 0.83
CA TYR A 304 -19.84 18.64 0.33
C TYR A 304 -19.48 18.70 -1.16
N TRP A 305 -18.48 17.95 -1.59
CA TRP A 305 -18.13 17.82 -3.01
C TRP A 305 -19.24 17.16 -3.82
N GLN A 306 -19.95 16.15 -3.30
CA GLN A 306 -21.13 15.58 -3.98
C GLN A 306 -22.22 16.65 -4.21
N ARG A 307 -22.46 17.53 -3.23
CA ARG A 307 -23.42 18.64 -3.39
C ARG A 307 -22.94 19.68 -4.41
N LEU A 308 -21.65 20.02 -4.39
CA LEU A 308 -21.08 20.97 -5.35
C LEU A 308 -21.09 20.39 -6.78
N ALA A 309 -20.78 19.11 -6.96
CA ALA A 309 -20.85 18.41 -8.25
C ALA A 309 -22.23 18.56 -8.88
N ARG A 310 -23.29 18.23 -8.13
CA ARG A 310 -24.69 18.35 -8.59
C ARG A 310 -25.08 19.79 -8.93
N ARG A 311 -24.65 20.76 -8.13
CA ARG A 311 -24.92 22.18 -8.39
C ARG A 311 -24.20 22.71 -9.64
N ASN A 312 -23.15 22.05 -10.10
CA ASN A 312 -22.37 22.43 -11.28
C ASN A 312 -22.60 21.47 -12.47
N GLY A 313 -23.72 20.74 -12.48
CA GLY A 313 -24.15 19.94 -13.64
C GLY A 313 -23.60 18.52 -13.73
N LEU A 314 -22.84 18.04 -12.73
CA LEU A 314 -22.40 16.65 -12.65
C LEU A 314 -23.41 15.80 -11.85
N GLU A 315 -23.58 14.52 -12.15
CA GLU A 315 -24.47 13.63 -11.37
C GLU A 315 -23.95 13.33 -9.94
N GLY A 316 -22.69 13.65 -9.69
CA GLY A 316 -21.94 13.39 -8.47
C GLY A 316 -20.47 13.16 -8.81
N ILE A 317 -19.73 12.56 -7.88
CA ILE A 317 -18.37 12.06 -8.07
C ILE A 317 -18.39 10.59 -7.63
N TYR A 318 -17.69 9.72 -8.35
CA TYR A 318 -17.51 8.33 -7.98
C TYR A 318 -16.22 8.21 -7.17
N PHE A 319 -16.34 8.14 -5.85
CA PHE A 319 -15.18 8.14 -4.95
C PHE A 319 -14.65 6.74 -4.71
N VAL A 320 -13.33 6.59 -4.80
CA VAL A 320 -12.65 5.33 -4.55
C VAL A 320 -11.62 5.51 -3.45
N GLU A 321 -11.70 4.68 -2.41
CA GLU A 321 -10.71 4.62 -1.33
C GLU A 321 -9.59 3.64 -1.71
N THR A 322 -8.34 4.08 -1.62
CA THR A 322 -7.20 3.16 -1.83
C THR A 322 -7.02 2.22 -0.63
N MET A 323 -6.95 0.92 -0.95
CA MET A 323 -6.47 -0.14 -0.07
C MET A 323 -4.97 -0.33 -0.32
N GLY A 324 -4.12 0.37 0.44
CA GLY A 324 -2.66 0.30 0.36
C GLY A 324 -2.05 -0.36 1.60
N GLY A 325 -0.86 0.09 2.01
CA GLY A 325 -0.19 -0.39 3.23
C GLY A 325 -0.64 0.28 4.53
N PHE A 326 -1.77 0.99 4.50
CA PHE A 326 -2.25 1.85 5.58
C PHE A 326 -3.67 1.47 6.01
N PRO A 327 -4.11 1.84 7.23
CA PRO A 327 -5.48 1.60 7.67
C PRO A 327 -6.50 2.27 6.74
N LEU A 328 -7.64 1.62 6.53
CA LEU A 328 -8.78 2.21 5.82
C LEU A 328 -9.56 3.15 6.74
N ALA A 329 -10.07 4.26 6.20
CA ALA A 329 -11.03 5.11 6.90
C ALA A 329 -12.35 4.36 7.12
N SER A 330 -12.70 3.44 6.21
CA SER A 330 -13.90 2.59 6.30
C SER A 330 -15.21 3.37 6.34
N LEU A 331 -15.27 4.48 5.60
CA LEU A 331 -16.44 5.34 5.51
C LEU A 331 -17.41 4.86 4.43
N ASP A 332 -18.72 4.99 4.69
CA ASP A 332 -19.81 4.63 3.77
C ASP A 332 -19.83 5.49 2.49
N ILE A 333 -19.30 6.71 2.52
CA ILE A 333 -19.29 7.69 1.41
C ILE A 333 -18.53 7.25 0.14
N PHE A 334 -17.63 6.27 0.24
CA PHE A 334 -16.89 5.73 -0.92
C PHE A 334 -17.72 4.74 -1.72
N ASP A 335 -17.82 4.92 -3.04
CA ASP A 335 -18.54 4.03 -3.94
C ASP A 335 -17.80 2.68 -4.15
N ALA A 336 -16.47 2.70 -4.11
CA ALA A 336 -15.64 1.51 -4.23
C ALA A 336 -14.32 1.64 -3.47
N ARG A 337 -13.57 0.53 -3.46
CA ARG A 337 -12.19 0.47 -3.00
C ARG A 337 -11.26 0.00 -4.12
N LEU A 338 -9.99 0.36 -4.03
CA LEU A 338 -8.96 -0.02 -5.00
C LEU A 338 -7.77 -0.66 -4.32
N GLN A 339 -7.43 -1.89 -4.68
CA GLN A 339 -6.21 -2.54 -4.22
C GLN A 339 -4.98 -1.92 -4.86
N PHE A 340 -4.12 -1.30 -4.04
CA PHE A 340 -2.84 -0.75 -4.50
C PHE A 340 -1.72 -1.74 -4.21
N GLU A 341 -1.45 -2.59 -5.20
CA GLU A 341 -0.44 -3.62 -5.11
C GLU A 341 0.95 -3.09 -5.52
N PRO A 342 2.04 -3.63 -4.94
CA PRO A 342 2.07 -4.74 -3.98
C PRO A 342 1.93 -4.31 -2.51
N MET A 343 1.74 -3.02 -2.23
CA MET A 343 1.77 -2.47 -0.88
C MET A 343 0.64 -3.00 0.01
N TYR A 344 -0.53 -3.25 -0.57
CA TYR A 344 -1.65 -3.87 0.14
C TYR A 344 -1.29 -5.28 0.63
N THR A 345 -0.92 -6.18 -0.29
CA THR A 345 -0.59 -7.57 0.05
C THR A 345 0.56 -7.66 1.04
N THR A 346 1.62 -6.89 0.81
CA THR A 346 2.84 -6.96 1.65
C THR A 346 2.65 -6.35 3.04
N SER A 347 1.59 -5.57 3.26
CA SER A 347 1.25 -5.01 4.57
C SER A 347 0.21 -5.83 5.32
N HIS A 348 -0.74 -6.45 4.62
CA HIS A 348 -1.93 -7.03 5.22
C HIS A 348 -1.99 -8.56 5.14
N ASP A 349 -1.36 -9.18 4.13
CA ASP A 349 -1.52 -10.61 3.85
C ASP A 349 -0.26 -11.42 4.19
N VAL A 350 0.63 -10.86 5.02
CA VAL A 350 1.85 -11.53 5.49
C VAL A 350 1.53 -12.58 6.55
N PRO A 351 1.73 -13.88 6.31
CA PRO A 351 1.39 -14.89 7.29
C PRO A 351 2.37 -14.89 8.47
N ALA A 352 1.87 -15.03 9.69
CA ALA A 352 2.69 -15.11 10.90
C ALA A 352 3.75 -16.24 10.87
N HIS A 353 3.50 -17.32 10.11
CA HIS A 353 4.40 -18.48 9.95
C HIS A 353 4.97 -18.61 8.52
N GLY A 354 4.58 -17.74 7.58
CA GLY A 354 5.00 -17.74 6.17
C GLY A 354 5.96 -16.60 5.81
N PHE A 355 6.43 -15.84 6.81
CA PHE A 355 7.36 -14.73 6.62
C PHE A 355 8.59 -15.14 5.79
N HIS A 356 9.16 -16.33 6.02
CA HIS A 356 10.32 -16.82 5.26
C HIS A 356 10.01 -17.28 3.81
N GLN A 357 8.73 -17.52 3.48
CA GLN A 357 8.31 -17.86 2.11
C GLN A 357 8.11 -16.60 1.27
N MET A 358 7.64 -15.52 1.90
CA MET A 358 7.48 -14.23 1.24
C MET A 358 8.77 -13.42 1.23
N TYR A 359 9.63 -13.58 2.25
CA TYR A 359 10.90 -12.87 2.36
C TYR A 359 12.09 -13.82 2.27
N HIS A 360 12.96 -13.59 1.30
CA HIS A 360 14.22 -14.31 1.21
C HIS A 360 15.20 -13.77 2.26
N ALA A 361 15.71 -14.64 3.13
CA ALA A 361 16.90 -14.32 3.89
C ALA A 361 18.04 -14.12 2.88
N VAL A 362 18.68 -12.95 2.91
CA VAL A 362 19.83 -12.66 2.08
C VAL A 362 21.00 -13.56 2.54
N GLN A 363 21.13 -14.76 1.96
CA GLN A 363 22.39 -15.50 1.99
C GLN A 363 23.33 -14.90 0.94
N LEU A 364 23.78 -13.65 1.13
CA LEU A 364 24.78 -13.06 0.26
C LEU A 364 26.01 -12.67 1.06
N MET A 365 27.15 -13.14 0.57
CA MET A 365 28.49 -12.93 1.11
C MET A 365 29.02 -11.49 0.91
N GLU A 366 28.25 -10.60 0.26
CA GLU A 366 28.65 -9.22 -0.03
C GLU A 366 28.11 -8.23 1.00
N GLU A 367 28.97 -7.34 1.51
CA GLU A 367 28.59 -6.40 2.59
C GLU A 367 27.51 -5.39 2.18
N ARG A 368 27.37 -5.12 0.87
CA ARG A 368 26.49 -4.07 0.31
C ARG A 368 25.00 -4.45 0.30
N SER A 369 24.65 -5.73 0.43
CA SER A 369 23.26 -6.23 0.40
C SER A 369 22.69 -6.62 1.76
N ARG A 370 23.46 -6.49 2.85
CA ARG A 370 23.11 -7.04 4.17
C ARG A 370 21.81 -6.47 4.79
N ASP A 371 21.36 -5.30 4.35
CA ASP A 371 20.19 -4.61 4.90
C ASP A 371 18.96 -4.63 3.97
N LEU A 372 19.07 -5.20 2.76
CA LEU A 372 17.97 -5.24 1.80
C LEU A 372 16.85 -6.18 2.25
N THR A 373 15.61 -5.77 2.03
CA THR A 373 14.44 -6.65 2.18
C THR A 373 14.09 -7.25 0.83
N LEU A 374 14.39 -8.53 0.66
CA LEU A 374 14.12 -9.29 -0.57
C LEU A 374 12.78 -10.02 -0.46
N VAL A 375 11.94 -9.89 -1.47
CA VAL A 375 10.57 -10.41 -1.50
C VAL A 375 10.41 -11.37 -2.66
N ASN A 376 9.77 -12.50 -2.43
CA ASN A 376 9.46 -13.44 -3.50
C ASN A 376 8.28 -12.93 -4.34
N TYR A 377 8.52 -12.69 -5.63
CA TYR A 377 7.52 -12.15 -6.55
C TYR A 377 6.29 -13.05 -6.70
N ASP A 378 6.52 -14.34 -6.90
CA ASP A 378 5.46 -15.32 -7.12
C ASP A 378 4.59 -15.48 -5.87
N ALA A 379 5.21 -15.46 -4.68
CA ALA A 379 4.49 -15.58 -3.41
C ALA A 379 3.49 -14.43 -3.20
N VAL A 380 3.84 -13.20 -3.59
CA VAL A 380 2.93 -12.04 -3.47
C VAL A 380 1.82 -12.12 -4.51
N TRP A 381 2.13 -12.46 -5.77
CA TRP A 381 1.11 -12.62 -6.81
C TRP A 381 0.11 -13.72 -6.51
N THR A 382 0.57 -14.86 -6.00
CA THR A 382 -0.31 -15.95 -5.56
C THR A 382 -1.30 -15.45 -4.51
N ARG A 383 -0.88 -14.63 -3.55
CA ARG A 383 -1.77 -14.06 -2.53
C ARG A 383 -2.80 -13.09 -3.10
N ILE A 384 -2.39 -12.23 -4.04
CA ILE A 384 -3.30 -11.33 -4.77
C ILE A 384 -4.41 -12.16 -5.45
N LEU A 385 -4.03 -13.25 -6.12
CA LEU A 385 -4.95 -14.10 -6.87
C LEU A 385 -5.82 -15.00 -5.99
N GLU A 386 -5.32 -15.48 -4.86
CA GLU A 386 -6.07 -16.31 -3.90
C GLU A 386 -7.09 -15.52 -3.06
N ARG A 387 -6.94 -14.19 -2.97
CA ARG A 387 -7.79 -13.36 -2.11
C ARG A 387 -9.27 -13.46 -2.49
N THR A 388 -10.13 -13.85 -1.56
CA THR A 388 -11.58 -13.90 -1.77
C THR A 388 -12.25 -12.65 -1.20
N PHE A 389 -13.41 -12.29 -1.76
CA PHE A 389 -14.16 -11.08 -1.40
C PHE A 389 -15.55 -11.39 -0.82
N ASN A 390 -15.73 -12.61 -0.31
CA ASN A 390 -17.00 -13.08 0.22
C ASN A 390 -17.49 -12.15 1.34
N GLY A 391 -18.65 -11.52 1.15
CA GLY A 391 -19.25 -10.62 2.13
C GLY A 391 -18.72 -9.18 2.13
N SER A 392 -17.96 -8.75 1.12
CA SER A 392 -17.65 -7.32 0.96
C SER A 392 -18.92 -6.56 0.56
N GLU A 393 -19.36 -5.61 1.40
CA GLU A 393 -20.48 -4.72 1.08
C GLU A 393 -20.15 -3.70 -0.03
N LYS A 394 -18.86 -3.50 -0.31
CA LYS A 394 -18.38 -2.53 -1.30
C LYS A 394 -17.70 -3.20 -2.48
N LYS A 395 -17.85 -2.59 -3.66
CA LYS A 395 -17.10 -2.96 -4.86
C LYS A 395 -15.60 -2.77 -4.64
N ILE A 396 -14.80 -3.71 -5.12
CA ILE A 396 -13.34 -3.66 -5.01
C ILE A 396 -12.75 -3.79 -6.41
N TYR A 397 -12.13 -2.73 -6.91
CA TYR A 397 -11.28 -2.77 -8.09
C TYR A 397 -9.97 -3.48 -7.76
N LEU A 398 -9.58 -4.42 -8.61
CA LEU A 398 -8.36 -5.18 -8.45
C LEU A 398 -7.16 -4.39 -8.96
N GLY A 399 -6.02 -4.58 -8.29
CA GLY A 399 -4.73 -4.02 -8.68
C GLY A 399 -3.71 -5.11 -8.98
N GLY A 400 -2.83 -4.86 -9.95
CA GLY A 400 -1.64 -5.63 -10.23
C GLY A 400 -0.40 -4.73 -10.26
N PHE A 401 0.78 -5.33 -10.19
CA PHE A 401 2.05 -4.59 -10.24
C PHE A 401 3.07 -5.26 -11.15
N VAL A 402 3.93 -4.48 -11.82
CA VAL A 402 4.88 -5.04 -12.79
C VAL A 402 6.03 -5.76 -12.11
N ASP A 403 6.75 -5.03 -11.27
CA ASP A 403 7.88 -5.45 -10.44
C ASP A 403 8.00 -4.41 -9.30
N TRP A 404 8.94 -4.58 -8.37
CA TRP A 404 9.21 -3.54 -7.37
C TRP A 404 10.65 -3.60 -6.86
N ASP A 405 11.35 -2.48 -6.99
CA ASP A 405 12.72 -2.26 -6.57
C ASP A 405 12.95 -0.76 -6.33
N ASN A 406 12.87 -0.34 -5.08
CA ASN A 406 13.07 1.06 -4.70
C ASN A 406 14.51 1.38 -4.25
N THR A 407 15.50 0.59 -4.69
CA THR A 407 16.92 0.82 -4.36
C THR A 407 17.46 2.12 -4.96
N ALA A 408 16.88 2.62 -6.05
CA ALA A 408 17.22 3.93 -6.61
C ALA A 408 16.93 5.09 -5.64
N ARG A 409 15.87 4.96 -4.80
CA ARG A 409 15.52 5.94 -3.77
C ARG A 409 16.15 5.63 -2.40
N ARG A 410 16.25 4.35 -2.03
CA ARG A 410 16.54 3.91 -0.64
C ARG A 410 17.87 3.18 -0.45
N GLY A 411 18.60 2.90 -1.53
CA GLY A 411 19.85 2.17 -1.48
C GLY A 411 19.70 0.83 -0.75
N LYS A 412 20.50 0.61 0.29
CA LYS A 412 20.51 -0.64 1.06
C LYS A 412 19.30 -0.85 1.98
N ASP A 413 18.53 0.20 2.29
CA ASP A 413 17.34 0.12 3.15
C ASP A 413 16.06 -0.14 2.33
N ALA A 414 16.23 -0.62 1.10
CA ALA A 414 15.19 -0.80 0.11
C ALA A 414 14.45 -2.14 0.23
N PHE A 415 13.34 -2.18 -0.49
CA PHE A 415 12.46 -3.32 -0.71
C PHE A 415 12.59 -3.75 -2.17
N VAL A 416 12.94 -5.00 -2.42
CA VAL A 416 13.24 -5.52 -3.77
C VAL A 416 12.55 -6.86 -3.98
N PHE A 417 11.79 -6.98 -5.06
CA PHE A 417 11.16 -8.23 -5.47
C PHE A 417 12.14 -9.04 -6.32
N GLN A 418 12.18 -10.34 -6.05
CA GLN A 418 13.03 -11.29 -6.75
C GLN A 418 12.17 -12.26 -7.57
N GLY A 419 12.60 -12.48 -8.80
CA GLY A 419 11.99 -13.43 -9.71
C GLY A 419 10.94 -12.84 -10.65
N ALA A 420 10.77 -11.51 -10.68
CA ALA A 420 9.93 -10.85 -11.68
C ALA A 420 10.51 -11.03 -13.10
N SER A 421 9.64 -11.33 -14.07
CA SER A 421 9.95 -11.36 -15.50
C SER A 421 8.70 -11.00 -16.32
N PRO A 422 8.84 -10.60 -17.59
CA PRO A 422 7.70 -10.38 -18.48
C PRO A 422 6.75 -11.59 -18.54
N GLU A 423 7.27 -12.80 -18.64
CA GLU A 423 6.49 -14.04 -18.74
C GLU A 423 5.60 -14.25 -17.52
N LYS A 424 6.16 -14.10 -16.32
CA LYS A 424 5.42 -14.24 -15.06
C LYS A 424 4.40 -13.13 -14.90
N PHE A 425 4.78 -11.89 -15.19
CA PHE A 425 3.84 -10.76 -15.19
C PHE A 425 2.66 -11.03 -16.12
N GLY A 426 2.89 -11.46 -17.35
CA GLY A 426 1.82 -11.81 -18.30
C GLY A 426 0.94 -12.95 -17.82
N HIS A 427 1.53 -13.98 -17.20
CA HIS A 427 0.79 -15.10 -16.62
C HIS A 427 -0.12 -14.66 -15.46
N TYR A 428 0.38 -13.84 -14.54
CA TYR A 428 -0.41 -13.34 -13.42
C TYR A 428 -1.44 -12.29 -13.83
N LEU A 429 -1.08 -11.39 -14.75
CA LEU A 429 -2.01 -10.40 -15.31
C LEU A 429 -3.22 -11.07 -15.97
N ARG A 430 -3.01 -12.17 -16.72
CA ARG A 430 -4.11 -12.94 -17.32
C ARG A 430 -5.11 -13.43 -16.27
N GLN A 431 -4.61 -13.98 -15.17
CA GLN A 431 -5.46 -14.47 -14.08
C GLN A 431 -6.15 -13.33 -13.34
N LEU A 432 -5.47 -12.21 -13.13
CA LEU A 432 -6.04 -11.01 -12.51
C LEU A 432 -7.19 -10.45 -13.36
N VAL A 433 -6.99 -10.34 -14.68
CA VAL A 433 -8.01 -9.90 -15.64
C VAL A 433 -9.20 -10.86 -15.65
N HIS A 434 -8.95 -12.18 -15.71
CA HIS A 434 -10.02 -13.18 -15.63
C HIS A 434 -10.84 -13.02 -14.35
N LYS A 435 -10.17 -12.86 -13.20
CA LYS A 435 -10.82 -12.65 -11.90
C LYS A 435 -11.59 -11.33 -11.83
N ALA A 436 -11.05 -10.25 -12.39
CA ALA A 436 -11.74 -8.96 -12.47
C ALA A 436 -13.03 -9.07 -13.29
N ASN A 437 -12.99 -9.79 -14.41
CA ASN A 437 -14.17 -10.04 -15.24
C ASN A 437 -15.23 -10.86 -14.48
N GLN A 438 -14.82 -11.90 -13.74
CA GLN A 438 -15.73 -12.67 -12.87
C GLN A 438 -16.41 -11.83 -11.78
N LEU A 439 -15.73 -10.79 -11.30
CA LEU A 439 -16.27 -9.85 -10.31
C LEU A 439 -17.11 -8.72 -10.96
N GLY A 440 -17.24 -8.67 -12.29
CA GLY A 440 -17.92 -7.59 -12.98
C GLY A 440 -17.20 -6.23 -12.86
N ASN A 441 -15.87 -6.24 -12.69
CA ASN A 441 -15.07 -5.02 -12.62
C ASN A 441 -14.78 -4.47 -14.02
N GLU A 442 -15.31 -3.29 -14.31
CA GLU A 442 -15.07 -2.54 -15.55
C GLU A 442 -13.61 -2.07 -15.64
N PHE A 443 -12.91 -1.96 -14.50
CA PHE A 443 -11.52 -1.53 -14.44
C PHE A 443 -10.65 -2.46 -13.61
N THR A 444 -9.41 -2.64 -14.07
CA THR A 444 -8.31 -3.24 -13.32
C THR A 444 -7.14 -2.28 -13.37
N PHE A 445 -6.52 -2.01 -12.22
CA PHE A 445 -5.44 -1.03 -12.13
C PHE A 445 -4.08 -1.69 -12.16
N ILE A 446 -3.12 -1.06 -12.84
CA ILE A 446 -1.74 -1.51 -12.91
C ILE A 446 -0.83 -0.45 -12.30
N ASN A 447 -0.04 -0.87 -11.33
CA ASN A 447 1.07 -0.12 -10.78
C ASN A 447 2.35 -0.50 -11.53
N ALA A 448 2.94 0.34 -12.37
CA ALA A 448 2.42 1.60 -12.92
C ALA A 448 2.83 1.71 -14.40
N TRP A 449 2.46 2.81 -15.05
CA TRP A 449 3.03 3.17 -16.35
C TRP A 449 4.53 3.47 -16.22
N ASN A 450 4.91 4.38 -15.32
CA ASN A 450 6.23 5.03 -15.30
C ASN A 450 6.83 5.30 -13.90
N GLU A 451 6.61 4.46 -12.89
CA GLU A 451 7.29 4.60 -11.57
C GLU A 451 8.72 4.00 -11.61
N TRP A 452 9.64 4.74 -12.23
CA TRP A 452 11.00 4.26 -12.54
C TRP A 452 11.88 4.03 -11.31
N ALA A 453 11.90 4.93 -10.32
CA ALA A 453 12.79 4.74 -9.16
C ALA A 453 12.24 3.78 -8.10
N GLU A 454 11.03 3.26 -8.30
CA GLU A 454 10.48 2.08 -7.60
C GLU A 454 10.51 0.80 -8.45
N GLY A 455 11.05 0.87 -9.67
CA GLY A 455 11.17 -0.28 -10.55
C GLY A 455 9.84 -0.86 -11.03
N THR A 456 8.72 -0.12 -10.88
CA THR A 456 7.36 -0.57 -11.15
C THR A 456 6.78 0.17 -12.35
N TYR A 457 7.22 -0.18 -13.56
CA TYR A 457 6.86 0.52 -14.79
C TYR A 457 6.53 -0.45 -15.93
N LEU A 458 5.59 -0.07 -16.78
CA LEU A 458 5.29 -0.75 -18.04
C LEU A 458 6.10 -0.19 -19.21
N GLU A 459 6.65 1.02 -19.07
CA GLU A 459 7.45 1.64 -20.13
C GLU A 459 8.61 0.75 -20.59
N PRO A 460 8.97 0.77 -21.89
CA PRO A 460 10.08 -0.02 -22.40
C PRO A 460 11.42 0.35 -21.75
N ASP A 461 12.22 -0.65 -21.42
CA ASP A 461 13.56 -0.47 -20.87
C ASP A 461 14.66 -1.15 -21.72
N GLN A 462 15.92 -0.92 -21.38
CA GLN A 462 17.06 -1.49 -22.12
C GLN A 462 17.15 -3.02 -22.04
N LYS A 463 16.66 -3.63 -20.97
CA LYS A 463 16.83 -5.07 -20.72
C LYS A 463 15.76 -5.91 -21.42
N TYR A 464 14.51 -5.47 -21.35
CA TYR A 464 13.34 -6.20 -21.81
C TYR A 464 12.66 -5.55 -23.01
N GLY A 465 13.07 -4.34 -23.41
CA GLY A 465 12.44 -3.61 -24.51
C GLY A 465 10.94 -3.51 -24.30
N TYR A 466 10.16 -3.97 -25.28
CA TYR A 466 8.70 -3.95 -25.22
C TYR A 466 8.06 -5.18 -24.55
N ALA A 467 8.85 -6.12 -24.00
CA ALA A 467 8.33 -7.43 -23.60
C ALA A 467 7.19 -7.35 -22.55
N TYR A 468 7.25 -6.44 -21.58
CA TYR A 468 6.14 -6.25 -20.63
C TYR A 468 4.85 -5.78 -21.33
N LEU A 469 4.97 -4.80 -22.24
CA LEU A 469 3.84 -4.33 -23.03
C LEU A 469 3.30 -5.42 -23.95
N ASP A 470 4.16 -6.21 -24.62
CA ASP A 470 3.74 -7.34 -25.44
C ASP A 470 2.87 -8.33 -24.64
N LYS A 471 3.20 -8.55 -23.36
CA LYS A 471 2.40 -9.38 -22.46
C LYS A 471 1.06 -8.74 -22.12
N VAL A 472 1.01 -7.43 -21.87
CA VAL A 472 -0.28 -6.70 -21.73
C VAL A 472 -1.14 -6.89 -22.97
N LYS A 473 -0.58 -6.66 -24.16
CA LYS A 473 -1.30 -6.82 -25.43
C LYS A 473 -1.80 -8.24 -25.64
N GLN A 474 -1.00 -9.25 -25.30
CA GLN A 474 -1.41 -10.66 -25.38
C GLN A 474 -2.54 -11.02 -24.41
N VAL A 475 -2.59 -10.39 -23.24
CA VAL A 475 -3.66 -10.62 -22.24
C VAL A 475 -4.95 -9.90 -22.64
N MET A 476 -4.83 -8.67 -23.15
CA MET A 476 -5.97 -7.81 -23.48
C MET A 476 -6.54 -8.04 -24.88
N LYS A 477 -5.88 -8.83 -25.73
CA LYS A 477 -6.44 -9.27 -27.01
C LYS A 477 -7.75 -10.03 -26.77
N PRO A 478 -8.82 -9.72 -27.52
CA PRO A 478 -10.03 -10.54 -27.51
C PRO A 478 -9.67 -11.99 -27.85
N ILE A 479 -10.15 -12.96 -27.07
CA ILE A 479 -10.06 -14.38 -27.44
C ILE A 479 -10.94 -14.54 -28.70
N SER A 480 -10.31 -14.83 -29.84
CA SER A 480 -11.02 -15.23 -31.05
C SER A 480 -11.63 -16.61 -30.81
N GLU A 481 -12.87 -16.81 -31.28
CA GLU A 481 -13.64 -18.05 -31.10
C GLU A 481 -12.95 -19.30 -31.71
N SER A 482 -11.87 -19.12 -32.47
CA SER A 482 -11.09 -20.18 -33.11
C SER A 482 -10.18 -21.01 -32.20
N ASP A 483 -9.95 -20.58 -30.96
CA ASP A 483 -8.97 -21.20 -30.05
C ASP A 483 -9.66 -21.96 -28.89
N SER A 484 -10.94 -22.29 -29.04
CA SER A 484 -11.78 -23.01 -28.06
C SER A 484 -11.83 -24.51 -28.32
#